data_AF-A0AAJ2U6G7-F1
#
_entry.id   AF-A0AAJ2U6G7-F1
#
_cell.length_a   1.000
_cell.length_b   1.000
_cell.length_c   1.000
_cell.angle_alpha   90.00
_cell.angle_beta   90.00
_cell.angle_gamma   90.00
#
_symmetry.space_group_name_H-M   'P 1'
#
loop_
_entity.id
_entity.type
_entity.pdbx_description
1 polymer ?
#
loop_
_entity_poly.entity_id
_entity_poly.type
_entity_poly.pdbx_seq_one_letter_code
_entity_poly.pdbx_strand_id
1 'polypeptide(L)'
;LTEEEKDFNFAVYDLGETPIEIAIEDAETFPFLGERKVIFLHNPTFLTSEKTKDKVDHDLSRFESYLQQPAPYTVMVVSAPYEKL
;
A
#
# COMPACT_ATOMS: atom_id res chain seq x y z
N LEU A 1 -5.86 -1.62 16.50
CA LEU A 1 -4.76 -0.71 16.87
C LEU A 1 -5.27 0.16 18.00
N THR A 2 -4.62 0.08 19.16
CA THR A 2 -4.78 1.08 20.23
C THR A 2 -4.30 2.45 19.70
N GLU A 3 -4.63 3.55 20.40
CA GLU A 3 -4.16 4.87 19.98
C GLU A 3 -2.62 4.94 19.95
N GLU A 4 -1.91 4.35 20.92
CA GLU A 4 -0.44 4.30 20.95
C GLU A 4 0.16 3.45 19.81
N GLU A 5 -0.52 2.39 19.38
CA GLU A 5 -0.06 1.56 18.26
C GLU A 5 -0.21 2.27 16.91
N LYS A 6 -1.21 3.15 16.76
CA LYS A 6 -1.49 3.82 15.47
C LYS A 6 -0.34 4.69 15.00
N ASP A 7 0.34 5.36 15.91
CA ASP A 7 1.44 6.28 15.58
C ASP A 7 2.58 5.61 14.81
N PHE A 8 2.76 4.29 15.00
CA PHE A 8 3.84 3.52 14.37
C PHE A 8 3.36 2.42 13.43
N ASN A 9 2.12 1.97 13.57
CA ASN A 9 1.58 0.82 12.85
C ASN A 9 0.47 1.17 11.88
N PHE A 10 0.21 2.46 11.63
CA PHE A 10 -0.70 2.93 10.60
C PHE A 10 0.04 3.91 9.68
N ALA A 11 0.14 3.55 8.40
CA ALA A 11 0.72 4.41 7.38
C ALA A 11 -0.24 4.59 6.21
N VAL A 12 -0.17 5.76 5.58
CA VAL A 12 -0.99 6.13 4.42
C VAL A 12 -0.05 6.58 3.30
N TYR A 13 -0.25 6.04 2.11
CA TYR A 13 0.54 6.37 0.92
C TYR A 13 -0.37 6.81 -0.23
N ASP A 14 -0.04 7.97 -0.81
CA ASP A 14 -0.61 8.43 -2.08
C ASP A 14 0.22 7.88 -3.24
N LEU A 15 -0.34 6.96 -4.01
CA LEU A 15 0.33 6.35 -5.15
C LEU A 15 0.41 7.28 -6.38
N GLY A 16 -0.27 8.44 -6.33
CA GLY A 16 -0.04 9.52 -7.30
C GLY A 16 1.26 10.30 -7.05
N GLU A 17 1.89 10.13 -5.88
CA GLU A 17 3.12 10.83 -5.48
C GLU A 17 4.26 9.88 -5.06
N THR A 18 3.93 8.69 -4.56
CA THR A 18 4.88 7.74 -4.00
C THR A 18 4.88 6.42 -4.77
N PRO A 19 6.06 5.89 -5.18
CA PRO A 19 6.16 4.55 -5.74
C PRO A 19 5.62 3.49 -4.79
N ILE A 20 5.05 2.41 -5.33
CA ILE A 20 4.37 1.38 -4.52
C ILE A 20 5.36 0.57 -3.68
N GLU A 21 6.59 0.47 -4.17
CA GLU A 21 7.74 -0.19 -3.57
C GLU A 21 8.01 0.34 -2.17
N ILE A 22 7.86 1.64 -1.93
CA ILE A 22 8.05 2.25 -0.61
C ILE A 22 7.03 1.72 0.39
N ALA A 23 5.77 1.56 -0.03
CA ALA A 23 4.73 1.04 0.83
C ALA A 23 4.84 -0.48 1.02
N ILE A 24 5.37 -1.21 0.03
CA ILE A 24 5.69 -2.63 0.15
C ILE A 24 6.85 -2.83 1.14
N GLU A 25 7.90 -2.03 1.05
CA GLU A 25 9.03 -2.05 1.98
C GLU A 25 8.55 -1.82 3.43
N ASP A 26 7.68 -0.84 3.67
CA ASP A 26 7.08 -0.63 4.99
C ASP A 26 6.19 -1.82 5.41
N ALA A 27 5.38 -2.35 4.49
CA ALA A 27 4.53 -3.51 4.74
C ALA A 27 5.31 -4.77 5.14
N GLU A 28 6.55 -4.91 4.68
CA GLU A 28 7.47 -6.01 5.00
C GLU A 28 8.33 -5.77 6.25
N THR A 29 8.14 -4.66 6.94
CA THR A 29 8.75 -4.44 8.26
C THR A 29 7.80 -4.79 9.39
N PHE A 30 8.33 -5.42 10.43
CA PHE A 30 7.55 -5.85 11.58
C PHE A 30 6.80 -4.69 12.24
N PRO A 31 5.59 -4.92 12.77
CA PRO A 31 4.89 -3.93 13.57
C PRO A 31 5.70 -3.55 14.81
N PHE A 32 5.62 -2.29 15.22
CA PHE A 32 6.30 -1.77 16.40
C PHE A 32 5.40 -1.87 17.64
N LEU A 33 5.84 -2.64 18.65
CA LEU A 33 5.12 -2.85 19.92
C LEU A 33 3.63 -3.25 19.74
N GLY A 34 3.30 -3.97 18.67
CA GLY A 34 1.95 -4.43 18.35
C GLY A 34 1.95 -5.69 17.51
N GLU A 35 0.77 -6.26 17.29
CA GLU A 35 0.63 -7.51 16.52
C GLU A 35 0.43 -7.28 15.01
N ARG A 36 -0.06 -6.10 14.63
CA ARG A 36 -0.44 -5.80 13.25
C ARG A 36 -0.02 -4.40 12.83
N LYS A 37 0.32 -4.28 11.56
CA LYS A 37 0.48 -3.01 10.84
C LYS A 37 -0.63 -2.85 9.80
N VAL A 38 -1.07 -1.63 9.56
CA VAL A 38 -2.03 -1.26 8.53
C VAL A 38 -1.38 -0.27 7.58
N ILE A 39 -1.34 -0.63 6.30
CA ILE A 39 -0.85 0.21 5.21
C ILE A 39 -2.04 0.56 4.32
N PHE A 40 -2.38 1.84 4.22
CA PHE A 40 -3.47 2.33 3.39
C PHE A 40 -2.92 2.99 2.13
N LEU A 41 -3.26 2.44 0.97
CA LEU A 41 -2.86 2.93 -0.34
C LEU A 41 -4.05 3.62 -1.00
N HIS A 42 -3.87 4.83 -1.51
CA HIS A 42 -4.89 5.52 -2.31
C HIS A 42 -4.31 6.07 -3.61
N ASN A 43 -5.21 6.41 -4.54
CA ASN A 43 -4.89 6.82 -5.91
C ASN A 43 -4.06 5.82 -6.74
N PRO A 44 -4.33 4.50 -6.72
CA PRO A 44 -3.61 3.52 -7.55
C PRO A 44 -4.05 3.60 -9.02
N THR A 45 -3.61 4.60 -9.76
CA THR A 45 -4.07 4.83 -11.15
C THR A 45 -3.73 3.68 -12.10
N PHE A 46 -2.72 2.87 -11.79
CA PHE A 46 -2.42 1.63 -12.53
C PHE A 46 -3.49 0.53 -12.39
N LEU A 47 -4.47 0.69 -11.48
CA LEU A 47 -5.62 -0.22 -11.34
C LEU A 47 -6.86 0.22 -12.12
N THR A 48 -6.84 1.34 -12.83
CA THR A 48 -7.97 1.76 -13.68
C THR A 48 -7.70 1.49 -15.15
N SER A 49 -8.76 1.25 -15.92
CA SER A 49 -8.71 1.16 -17.39
C SER A 49 -8.72 2.52 -18.09
N GLU A 50 -8.86 3.62 -17.33
CA GLU A 50 -8.78 4.97 -17.87
C GLU A 50 -7.36 5.33 -18.30
N LYS A 51 -7.22 6.06 -19.42
CA LYS A 51 -5.91 6.56 -19.86
C LYS A 51 -5.50 7.74 -18.98
N THR A 52 -4.83 7.45 -17.87
CA THR A 52 -4.14 8.45 -17.06
C THR A 52 -2.67 8.54 -17.47
N LYS A 53 -2.11 9.74 -17.44
CA LYS A 53 -0.65 9.90 -17.51
C LYS A 53 -0.14 9.77 -16.08
N ASP A 54 0.32 8.58 -15.74
CA ASP A 54 0.92 8.35 -14.42
C ASP A 54 2.17 9.21 -14.29
N LYS A 55 2.29 9.89 -13.14
CA LYS A 55 3.44 10.75 -12.82
C LYS A 55 4.52 9.98 -12.07
N VAL A 56 4.15 8.84 -11.51
CA VAL A 56 4.98 7.95 -10.70
C VAL A 56 5.14 6.66 -11.46
N ASP A 57 6.37 6.16 -11.49
CA ASP A 57 6.68 4.84 -12.02
C ASP A 57 6.57 3.82 -10.88
N HIS A 58 5.82 2.74 -11.12
CA HIS A 58 5.55 1.70 -10.13
C HIS A 58 6.05 0.35 -10.65
N ASP A 59 6.84 -0.37 -9.85
CA ASP A 59 7.13 -1.78 -10.10
C ASP A 59 5.94 -2.67 -9.73
N LEU A 60 5.03 -2.85 -10.69
CA LEU A 60 3.87 -3.71 -10.54
C LEU A 60 4.24 -5.18 -10.36
N SER A 61 5.41 -5.61 -10.87
CA SER A 61 5.87 -6.99 -10.68
C SER A 61 6.22 -7.24 -9.20
N ARG A 62 6.82 -6.24 -8.53
CA ARG A 62 7.08 -6.29 -7.09
C ARG A 62 5.78 -6.31 -6.28
N PHE A 63 4.79 -5.52 -6.69
CA PHE A 63 3.47 -5.51 -6.06
C PHE A 63 2.75 -6.85 -6.19
N GLU A 64 2.69 -7.43 -7.40
CA GLU A 64 2.13 -8.75 -7.64
C GLU A 64 2.82 -9.82 -6.78
N SER A 65 4.16 -9.78 -6.69
CA SER A 65 4.94 -10.70 -5.87
C SER A 65 4.58 -10.59 -4.38
N TYR A 66 4.42 -9.35 -3.87
CA TYR A 66 3.97 -9.12 -2.50
C TYR A 66 2.55 -9.66 -2.27
N LEU A 67 1.62 -9.46 -3.21
CA LEU A 67 0.24 -9.96 -3.07
C LEU A 67 0.15 -11.50 -3.05
N GLN A 68 1.06 -12.19 -3.73
CA GLN A 68 1.14 -13.65 -3.70
C GLN A 68 1.63 -14.20 -2.36
N GLN A 69 2.51 -13.45 -1.68
CA GLN A 69 3.06 -13.84 -0.39
C GLN A 69 3.16 -12.61 0.55
N PRO A 70 2.02 -12.10 1.04
CA PRO A 70 2.01 -10.88 1.83
C PRO A 70 2.62 -11.12 3.21
N ALA A 71 3.16 -10.06 3.80
CA ALA A 71 3.61 -10.11 5.18
C ALA A 71 2.42 -10.45 6.10
N PRO A 72 2.47 -11.54 6.89
CA PRO A 72 1.30 -12.04 7.63
C PRO A 72 0.84 -11.10 8.76
N TYR A 73 1.69 -10.15 9.15
CA TYR A 73 1.45 -9.13 10.16
C TYR A 73 0.97 -7.79 9.57
N THR A 74 0.84 -7.67 8.26
CA THR A 74 0.41 -6.43 7.61
C THR A 74 -0.96 -6.59 6.97
N VAL A 75 -1.84 -5.62 7.23
CA VAL A 75 -3.10 -5.42 6.54
C VAL A 75 -2.89 -4.30 5.52
N MET A 76 -2.77 -4.66 4.25
CA MET A 76 -2.70 -3.69 3.16
C MET A 76 -4.10 -3.40 2.63
N VAL A 77 -4.49 -2.13 2.62
CA VAL A 77 -5.78 -1.65 2.12
C VAL A 77 -5.52 -0.85 0.86
N VAL A 78 -6.05 -1.32 -0.28
CA VAL A 78 -5.96 -0.61 -1.56
C VAL A 78 -7.30 0.07 -1.83
N SER A 79 -7.32 1.39 -1.78
CA SER A 79 -8.49 2.22 -2.10
C SER A 79 -8.43 2.67 -3.56
N ALA A 80 -9.16 1.97 -4.42
CA ALA A 80 -9.27 2.24 -5.85
C ALA A 80 -10.73 2.58 -6.23
N PRO A 81 -11.25 3.77 -5.88
CA PRO A 81 -12.63 4.16 -6.14
C PRO A 81 -12.85 4.58 -7.60
N TYR A 82 -12.55 3.67 -8.54
CA TYR A 82 -12.68 3.89 -9.98
C TYR A 82 -13.92 3.18 -10.53
N GLU A 83 -14.59 3.79 -11.52
CA GLU A 83 -15.75 3.17 -12.16
C GLU A 83 -15.39 1.90 -12.96
N LYS A 84 -14.14 1.81 -13.43
CA LYS A 84 -13.64 0.68 -14.23
C LYS A 84 -12.25 0.27 -13.74
N LEU A 85 -12.13 -0.99 -13.30
CA LEU A 85 -10.88 -1.65 -12.96
C LEU A 85 -10.42 -2.56 -14.11
#